data_AF-A0A9P6RDK2-F1
#
_entry.id   AF-A0A9P6RDK2-F1
#
_cell.length_a   1.000
_cell.length_b   1.000
_cell.length_c   1.000
_cell.angle_alpha   90.00
_cell.angle_beta   90.00
_cell.angle_gamma   90.00
#
_symmetry.space_group_name_H-M   'P 1'
#
loop_
_entity.id
_entity.type
_entity.pdbx_description
1 polymer ?
#
loop_
_entity_poly.entity_id
_entity_poly.type
_entity_poly.pdbx_seq_one_letter_code
_entity_poly.pdbx_strand_id
1 'polypeptide(L)'
;MKIINYLASIALALSLSFPTITRAERVVGYYGKTAGGGICSQYPPFEPSDLPIDLYTHLNLAFALIDDSGLIASQDAKEIPKYQQINDLKKKKPSLRTAVTVGGWDMDMAHYSTMVSTRERRQKFINSAVTFVRKYGFDGLDFDWE
;
A
#
# COMPACT_ATOMS: atom_id res chain seq x y z
N MET A 1 -45.79 -66.06 -12.78
CA MET A 1 -44.66 -66.42 -13.69
C MET A 1 -44.17 -65.13 -14.34
N LYS A 2 -42.85 -64.87 -14.24
CA LYS A 2 -42.09 -63.62 -14.59
C LYS A 2 -42.24 -62.51 -13.52
N ILE A 3 -41.33 -62.23 -12.57
CA ILE A 3 -39.85 -62.03 -12.54
C ILE A 3 -39.38 -60.92 -13.50
N ILE A 4 -38.55 -60.00 -12.96
CA ILE A 4 -37.65 -58.96 -13.56
C ILE A 4 -38.04 -57.54 -13.10
N ASN A 5 -37.22 -56.64 -12.55
CA ASN A 5 -35.88 -56.64 -11.95
C ASN A 5 -35.70 -55.31 -11.20
N TYR A 6 -34.90 -55.34 -10.13
CA TYR A 6 -34.27 -54.19 -9.48
C TYR A 6 -33.53 -53.31 -10.50
N LEU A 7 -33.48 -51.99 -10.27
CA LEU A 7 -32.26 -51.15 -10.35
C LEU A 7 -32.65 -49.71 -9.96
N ALA A 8 -32.52 -49.38 -8.67
CA ALA A 8 -32.53 -48.01 -8.20
C ALA A 8 -31.15 -47.41 -8.47
N SER A 9 -31.05 -46.52 -9.45
CA SER A 9 -29.82 -45.79 -9.76
C SER A 9 -29.55 -44.74 -8.69
N ILE A 10 -28.59 -45.01 -7.79
CA ILE A 10 -28.02 -43.99 -6.90
C ILE A 10 -26.99 -43.21 -7.71
N ALA A 11 -27.37 -42.04 -8.22
CA ALA A 11 -26.43 -41.07 -8.74
C ALA A 11 -25.84 -40.29 -7.54
N LEU A 12 -24.68 -40.71 -7.05
CA LEU A 12 -23.91 -39.94 -6.07
C LEU A 12 -23.23 -38.80 -6.81
N ALA A 13 -23.91 -37.65 -6.88
CA ALA A 13 -23.30 -36.42 -7.38
C ALA A 13 -22.28 -35.94 -6.34
N LEU A 14 -21.00 -36.24 -6.56
CA LEU A 14 -19.91 -35.62 -5.84
C LEU A 14 -19.84 -34.15 -6.29
N SER A 15 -20.54 -33.26 -5.59
CA SER A 15 -20.39 -31.83 -5.82
C SER A 15 -18.97 -31.44 -5.40
N LEU A 16 -18.08 -31.26 -6.36
CA LEU A 16 -16.83 -30.54 -6.14
C LEU A 16 -17.22 -29.12 -5.73
N SER A 17 -17.26 -28.88 -4.42
CA SER A 17 -17.32 -27.51 -3.89
C SER A 17 -15.98 -26.88 -4.21
N PHE A 18 -15.91 -26.17 -5.34
CA PHE A 18 -14.79 -25.27 -5.59
C PHE A 18 -14.80 -24.23 -4.47
N PRO A 19 -13.70 -24.06 -3.71
CA PRO A 19 -13.62 -22.96 -2.78
C PRO A 19 -13.82 -21.68 -3.58
N THR A 20 -14.90 -20.95 -3.30
CA THR A 20 -15.04 -19.58 -3.78
C THR A 20 -13.84 -18.83 -3.24
N ILE A 21 -12.92 -18.42 -4.12
CA ILE A 21 -11.89 -17.45 -3.78
C ILE A 21 -12.64 -16.15 -3.50
N THR A 22 -13.04 -15.93 -2.25
CA THR A 22 -13.51 -14.64 -1.81
C THR A 22 -12.32 -13.70 -1.89
N ARG A 23 -12.33 -12.79 -2.87
CA ARG A 23 -11.35 -11.71 -2.95
C ARG A 23 -11.41 -10.96 -1.63
N ALA A 24 -10.35 -11.02 -0.84
CA ALA A 24 -10.24 -10.20 0.35
C ALA A 24 -10.41 -8.74 -0.07
N GLU A 25 -11.44 -8.09 0.45
CA GLU A 25 -11.72 -6.69 0.18
C GLU A 25 -10.54 -5.86 0.71
N ARG A 26 -10.04 -4.94 -0.11
CA ARG A 26 -8.95 -4.04 0.27
C ARG A 26 -9.54 -2.69 0.63
N VAL A 27 -9.38 -2.29 1.89
CA VAL A 27 -9.57 -0.92 2.35
C VAL A 27 -8.18 -0.28 2.47
N VAL A 28 -7.91 0.72 1.62
CA VAL A 28 -6.62 1.42 1.54
C VAL A 28 -6.80 2.85 2.06
N GLY A 29 -6.05 3.20 3.10
CA GLY A 29 -6.04 4.56 3.66
C GLY A 29 -4.79 5.33 3.25
N TYR A 30 -4.90 6.65 3.21
CA TYR A 30 -3.75 7.55 3.07
C TYR A 30 -3.56 8.35 4.36
N TYR A 31 -2.34 8.38 4.87
CA TYR A 31 -1.94 9.26 5.96
C TYR A 31 -1.04 10.35 5.38
N GLY A 32 -1.53 11.59 5.34
CA GLY A 32 -0.78 12.75 4.89
C GLY A 32 0.07 13.35 6.01
N LYS A 33 1.39 13.46 5.78
CA LYS A 33 2.31 14.09 6.74
C LYS A 33 2.03 15.58 6.99
N THR A 34 1.38 16.24 6.03
CA THR A 34 1.06 17.68 6.02
C THR A 34 -0.27 18.05 6.67
N ALA A 35 -0.90 17.17 7.45
CA ALA A 35 -2.10 17.50 8.22
C ALA A 35 -1.93 18.67 9.23
N GLY A 36 -0.73 19.27 9.37
CA GLY A 36 -0.47 20.44 10.22
C GLY A 36 -0.52 21.81 9.53
N GLY A 37 -0.74 21.88 8.22
CA GLY A 37 -0.77 23.14 7.46
C GLY A 37 -2.19 23.69 7.22
N GLY A 38 -2.34 25.02 7.17
CA GLY A 38 -3.59 25.68 6.77
C GLY A 38 -4.74 25.45 7.76
N ILE A 39 -5.94 25.18 7.24
CA ILE A 39 -7.17 24.97 8.06
C ILE A 39 -7.01 23.82 9.07
N CYS A 40 -6.10 22.88 8.84
CA CYS A 40 -5.90 21.75 9.73
C CYS A 40 -5.16 22.12 11.03
N SER A 41 -4.45 23.26 11.05
CA SER A 41 -3.75 23.77 12.24
C SER A 41 -4.68 24.16 13.40
N GLN A 42 -5.99 24.29 13.13
CA GLN A 42 -7.00 24.59 14.15
C GLN A 42 -7.45 23.34 14.94
N TYR A 43 -7.07 22.14 14.50
CA TYR A 43 -7.41 20.88 15.17
C TYR A 43 -6.19 20.33 15.94
N PRO A 44 -6.41 19.50 16.98
CA PRO A 44 -5.33 18.79 17.63
C PRO A 44 -4.51 17.97 16.62
N PRO A 45 -3.19 17.82 16.84
CA PRO A 45 -2.36 16.98 15.99
C PRO A 45 -2.95 15.56 15.88
N PHE A 46 -3.06 15.05 14.66
CA PHE A 46 -3.52 13.69 14.38
C PHE A 46 -2.32 12.79 14.12
N GLU A 47 -1.95 11.98 15.11
CA GLU A 47 -0.77 11.13 15.08
C GLU A 47 -1.11 9.72 14.52
N PRO A 48 -0.13 8.95 13.99
CA PRO A 48 -0.39 7.60 13.53
C PRO A 48 -1.00 6.69 14.61
N SER A 49 -0.74 6.98 15.89
CA SER A 49 -1.33 6.27 17.02
C SER A 49 -2.84 6.42 17.12
N ASP A 50 -3.39 7.49 16.54
CA ASP A 50 -4.82 7.85 16.61
C ASP A 50 -5.62 7.21 15.47
N LEU A 51 -4.94 6.56 14.52
CA LEU A 51 -5.60 5.87 13.41
C LEU A 51 -6.45 4.70 13.90
N PRO A 52 -7.72 4.60 13.44
CA PRO A 52 -8.55 3.41 13.64
C PRO A 52 -8.09 2.27 12.71
N ILE A 53 -6.92 1.69 13.00
CA ILE A 53 -6.21 0.73 12.14
C ILE A 53 -7.01 -0.53 11.78
N ASP A 54 -8.03 -0.87 12.56
CA ASP A 54 -8.90 -2.02 12.28
C ASP A 54 -9.71 -1.84 11.00
N LEU A 55 -9.99 -0.60 10.59
CA LEU A 55 -10.69 -0.29 9.35
C LEU A 55 -9.84 -0.56 8.10
N TYR A 56 -8.52 -0.53 8.21
CA TYR A 56 -7.62 -0.55 7.05
C TYR A 56 -6.95 -1.90 6.84
N THR A 57 -6.86 -2.31 5.58
CA THR A 57 -6.02 -3.44 5.17
C THR A 57 -4.65 -2.98 4.71
N HIS A 58 -4.60 -1.80 4.10
CA HIS A 58 -3.38 -1.16 3.61
C HIS A 58 -3.37 0.30 4.05
N LEU A 59 -2.18 0.82 4.34
CA LEU A 59 -1.98 2.22 4.71
C LEU A 59 -0.80 2.81 3.94
N ASN A 60 -1.07 3.85 3.18
CA ASN A 60 -0.09 4.58 2.40
C ASN A 60 0.34 5.84 3.16
N LEU A 61 1.65 6.02 3.33
CA LEU A 61 2.21 7.22 3.93
C LEU A 61 2.66 8.20 2.84
N ALA A 62 1.99 9.35 2.81
CA ALA A 62 2.19 10.40 1.83
C ALA A 62 2.99 11.59 2.42
N PHE A 63 4.07 12.09 1.81
CA PHE A 63 4.73 11.66 0.57
C PHE A 63 6.25 11.56 0.73
N ALA A 64 6.90 10.67 0.00
CA ALA A 64 8.30 10.82 -0.41
C ALA A 64 8.34 11.48 -1.80
N LEU A 65 9.51 11.96 -2.24
CA LEU A 65 9.67 12.66 -3.52
C LEU A 65 10.82 12.07 -4.34
N ILE A 66 10.95 12.53 -5.59
CA ILE A 66 12.10 12.30 -6.45
C ILE A 66 13.02 13.52 -6.36
N ASP A 67 14.28 13.30 -5.96
CA ASP A 67 15.30 14.35 -5.92
C ASP A 67 15.88 14.66 -7.31
N ASP A 68 16.70 15.70 -7.40
CA ASP A 68 17.36 16.16 -8.64
C ASP A 68 18.21 15.07 -9.31
N SER A 69 18.60 14.04 -8.56
CA SER A 69 19.38 12.91 -9.07
C SER A 69 18.50 11.78 -9.64
N GLY A 70 17.17 11.94 -9.58
CA GLY A 70 16.19 10.96 -10.05
C GLY A 70 15.98 9.81 -9.07
N LEU A 71 16.30 10.00 -7.79
CA LEU A 71 16.17 8.97 -6.74
C LEU A 71 15.04 9.32 -5.78
N ILE A 72 14.44 8.30 -5.18
CA ILE A 72 13.49 8.51 -4.08
C ILE A 72 14.21 9.12 -2.86
N ALA A 73 13.59 10.13 -2.25
CA ALA A 73 14.08 10.80 -1.06
C ALA A 73 12.94 11.17 -0.10
N SER A 74 13.27 11.30 1.19
CA SER A 74 12.37 11.93 2.17
C SER A 74 12.34 13.44 1.92
N GLN A 75 11.19 14.08 2.09
CA GLN A 75 11.06 15.54 1.92
C GLN A 75 11.92 16.29 2.94
N ASP A 76 11.86 15.84 4.20
CA ASP A 76 12.71 16.32 5.30
C ASP A 76 13.15 15.12 6.15
N ALA A 77 14.34 15.18 6.74
CA ALA A 77 14.85 14.22 7.70
C ALA A 77 13.97 14.15 8.97
N LYS A 78 13.32 15.26 9.34
CA LYS A 78 12.37 15.35 10.46
C LYS A 78 11.12 14.48 10.28
N GLU A 79 10.84 14.05 9.05
CA GLU A 79 9.69 13.18 8.75
C GLU A 79 10.02 11.69 8.92
N ILE A 80 11.30 11.31 8.99
CA ILE A 80 11.74 9.92 9.12
C ILE A 80 11.11 9.20 10.33
N PRO A 81 10.96 9.83 11.52
CA PRO A 81 10.25 9.20 12.64
C PRO A 81 8.82 8.75 12.28
N LYS A 82 8.13 9.45 11.38
CA LYS A 82 6.77 9.08 10.94
C LYS A 82 6.77 7.75 10.19
N TYR A 83 7.85 7.42 9.49
CA TYR A 83 7.98 6.15 8.75
C TYR A 83 7.98 4.97 9.73
N GLN A 84 8.73 5.12 10.81
CA GLN A 84 8.77 4.12 11.88
C GLN A 84 7.41 4.01 12.58
N GLN A 85 6.78 5.14 12.91
CA GLN A 85 5.46 5.16 13.57
C GLN A 85 4.38 4.43 12.75
N ILE A 86 4.33 4.66 11.43
CA ILE A 86 3.38 3.99 10.53
C ILE A 86 3.66 2.49 10.46
N ASN A 87 4.92 2.09 10.28
CA ASN A 87 5.29 0.68 10.21
C ASN A 87 5.07 -0.07 11.54
N ASP A 88 5.21 0.62 12.67
CA ASP A 88 4.97 0.08 14.00
C ASP A 88 3.49 -0.24 14.27
N LEU A 89 2.55 0.30 13.50
CA LEU A 89 1.13 -0.09 13.58
C LEU A 89 0.91 -1.57 13.24
N LYS A 90 1.84 -2.19 12.49
CA LYS A 90 1.84 -3.63 12.24
C LYS A 90 2.01 -4.47 13.52
N LYS A 91 2.59 -3.90 14.59
CA LYS A 91 2.65 -4.56 15.91
C LYS A 91 1.26 -4.74 16.53
N LYS A 92 0.36 -3.78 16.29
CA LYS A 92 -1.05 -3.85 16.73
C LYS A 92 -1.91 -4.69 15.80
N LYS A 93 -1.67 -4.58 14.49
CA LYS A 93 -2.39 -5.35 13.45
C LYS A 93 -1.38 -6.02 12.49
N PRO A 94 -0.92 -7.25 12.77
CA PRO A 94 0.09 -7.93 11.95
C PRO A 94 -0.30 -8.18 10.50
N SER A 95 -1.60 -8.14 10.18
CA SER A 95 -2.12 -8.25 8.82
C SER A 95 -2.09 -6.95 8.01
N LEU A 96 -1.83 -5.80 8.67
CA LEU A 96 -1.74 -4.50 8.02
C LEU A 96 -0.52 -4.48 7.08
N ARG A 97 -0.73 -3.94 5.86
CA ARG A 97 0.34 -3.64 4.91
C ARG A 97 0.57 -2.15 4.82
N THR A 98 1.82 -1.73 4.82
CA THR A 98 2.18 -0.32 4.75
C THR A 98 2.95 -0.04 3.46
N ALA A 99 2.67 1.09 2.82
CA ALA A 99 3.44 1.58 1.68
C ALA A 99 3.87 3.03 1.91
N VAL A 100 4.95 3.44 1.25
CA VAL A 100 5.29 4.85 1.08
C VAL A 100 4.76 5.31 -0.27
N THR A 101 4.09 6.46 -0.31
CA THR A 101 3.66 7.09 -1.57
C THR A 101 4.74 8.05 -2.05
N VAL A 102 5.12 7.97 -3.33
CA VAL A 102 6.04 8.91 -3.98
C VAL A 102 5.24 9.77 -4.96
N GLY A 103 5.22 11.09 -4.76
CA GLY A 103 4.48 12.00 -5.64
C GLY A 103 3.57 12.98 -4.91
N GLY A 104 2.35 13.12 -5.41
CA GLY A 104 1.33 14.06 -4.97
C GLY A 104 1.36 15.39 -5.74
N TRP A 105 0.31 16.19 -5.56
CA TRP A 105 0.08 17.44 -6.32
C TRP A 105 1.21 18.49 -6.24
N ASP A 106 1.89 18.62 -5.10
CA ASP A 106 2.88 19.70 -4.83
C ASP A 106 4.33 19.28 -5.10
N MET A 107 4.55 18.45 -6.12
CA MET A 107 5.88 17.94 -6.50
C MET A 107 6.46 18.65 -7.73
N ASP A 108 7.78 18.55 -7.91
CA ASP A 108 8.42 18.98 -9.16
C ASP A 108 8.20 17.95 -10.27
N MET A 109 7.19 18.18 -11.12
CA MET A 109 6.85 17.34 -12.28
C MET A 109 8.03 17.11 -13.25
N ALA A 110 9.01 18.01 -13.31
CA ALA A 110 10.16 17.87 -14.20
C ALA A 110 11.08 16.72 -13.75
N HIS A 111 11.20 16.48 -12.45
CA HIS A 111 11.95 15.33 -11.92
C HIS A 111 11.30 14.01 -12.32
N TYR A 112 9.98 13.91 -12.27
CA TYR A 112 9.23 12.71 -12.67
C TYR A 112 9.37 12.47 -14.18
N SER A 113 9.11 13.50 -14.99
CA SER A 113 9.26 13.43 -16.45
C SER A 113 10.68 13.02 -16.87
N THR A 114 11.69 13.60 -16.22
CA THR A 114 13.10 13.25 -16.44
C THR A 114 13.39 11.82 -16.02
N MET A 115 12.95 11.40 -14.83
CA MET A 115 13.16 10.05 -14.30
C MET A 115 12.57 8.98 -15.23
N VAL A 116 11.37 9.20 -15.78
CA VAL A 116 10.71 8.21 -16.65
C VAL A 116 11.25 8.18 -18.09
N SER A 117 11.95 9.23 -18.54
CA SER A 117 12.31 9.46 -19.95
C SER A 117 13.21 8.39 -20.60
N THR A 118 14.05 7.70 -19.84
CA THR A 118 14.92 6.63 -20.37
C THR A 118 14.88 5.37 -19.53
N ARG A 119 15.26 4.24 -20.11
CA ARG A 119 15.33 2.95 -19.41
C ARG A 119 16.32 3.02 -18.24
N GLU A 120 17.46 3.65 -18.44
CA GLU A 120 18.54 3.77 -17.47
C GLU A 120 18.10 4.60 -16.26
N ARG A 121 17.40 5.71 -16.51
CA ARG A 121 16.86 6.58 -15.45
C ARG A 121 15.78 5.87 -14.63
N ARG A 122 14.85 5.17 -15.30
CA ARG A 122 13.86 4.32 -14.61
C ARG A 122 14.52 3.23 -13.77
N GLN A 123 15.55 2.56 -14.29
CA GLN A 123 16.25 1.53 -13.54
C GLN A 123 16.95 2.11 -12.30
N LYS A 124 17.54 3.30 -12.41
CA LYS A 124 18.16 4.02 -11.29
C LYS A 124 17.13 4.32 -10.19
N PHE A 125 15.97 4.87 -10.57
CA PHE A 125 14.87 5.12 -9.65
C PHE A 125 14.36 3.83 -8.99
N ILE A 126 14.06 2.78 -9.77
CA ILE A 126 13.58 1.48 -9.26
C ILE A 126 14.54 0.91 -8.21
N ASN A 127 15.86 0.95 -8.47
CA ASN A 127 16.85 0.46 -7.52
C ASN A 127 16.83 1.26 -6.20
N SER A 128 16.70 2.59 -6.29
CA SER A 128 16.58 3.44 -5.10
C SER A 128 15.27 3.23 -4.35
N ALA A 129 14.15 3.06 -5.06
CA ALA A 129 12.84 2.74 -4.51
C ALA A 129 12.85 1.45 -3.70
N VAL A 130 13.39 0.37 -4.27
CA VAL A 130 13.54 -0.91 -3.56
C VAL A 130 14.40 -0.75 -2.31
N THR A 131 15.49 0.01 -2.41
CA THR A 131 16.39 0.29 -1.27
C THR A 131 15.66 1.06 -0.17
N PHE A 132 14.91 2.10 -0.53
CA PHE A 132 14.17 2.96 0.39
C PHE A 132 13.05 2.18 1.11
N VAL A 133 12.22 1.44 0.36
CA VAL A 133 11.15 0.59 0.91
C VAL A 133 11.71 -0.36 1.96
N ARG A 134 12.81 -1.06 1.64
CA ARG A 134 13.47 -1.99 2.57
C ARG A 134 14.09 -1.28 3.76
N LYS A 135 14.80 -0.16 3.54
CA LYS A 135 15.49 0.62 4.58
C LYS A 135 14.51 1.08 5.66
N TYR A 136 13.31 1.51 5.28
CA TYR A 136 12.34 2.06 6.22
C TYR A 136 11.25 1.06 6.65
N GLY A 137 11.27 -0.18 6.14
CA GLY A 137 10.40 -1.27 6.61
C GLY A 137 8.99 -1.31 6.02
N PHE A 138 8.78 -0.64 4.89
CA PHE A 138 7.52 -0.68 4.15
C PHE A 138 7.34 -2.01 3.40
N ASP A 139 6.08 -2.42 3.23
CA ASP A 139 5.70 -3.60 2.45
C ASP A 139 5.55 -3.30 0.94
N GLY A 140 5.51 -2.01 0.57
CA GLY A 140 5.35 -1.59 -0.81
C GLY A 140 5.64 -0.10 -1.06
N LEU A 141 5.42 0.28 -2.31
CA LEU A 141 5.47 1.66 -2.79
C LEU A 141 4.21 1.94 -3.58
N ASP A 142 3.68 3.14 -3.40
CA ASP A 142 2.60 3.72 -4.17
C ASP A 142 3.18 4.88 -5.01
N PHE A 143 2.84 4.94 -6.29
CA PHE A 143 3.44 5.89 -7.24
C PHE A 143 2.37 6.83 -7.77
N ASP A 144 2.42 8.08 -7.32
CA ASP A 144 1.34 9.05 -7.43
C ASP A 144 1.78 10.27 -8.25
N TRP A 145 2.04 10.04 -9.53
CA TRP A 145 2.42 11.09 -10.47
C TRP A 145 1.18 11.75 -11.08
N GLU A 146 0.86 12.96 -10.60
CA GLU A 146 -0.19 13.87 -11.09
C GLU A 146 0.32 14.94 -12.05
#